data_AF-A0A372UC43-F1
#
_entry.id   AF-A0A372UC43-F1
#
_cell.length_a   1.000
_cell.length_b   1.000
_cell.length_c   1.000
_cell.angle_alpha   90.00
_cell.angle_beta   90.00
_cell.angle_gamma   90.00
#
_symmetry.space_group_name_H-M   'P 1'
#
loop_
_entity.id
_entity.type
_entity.pdbx_description
1 polymer ?
#
loop_
_entity_poly.entity_id
_entity_poly.type
_entity_poly.pdbx_seq_one_letter_code
_entity_poly.pdbx_strand_id
1 'polypeptide(L)'
;MEFFDGMAQKTKNISEIMKLTAAVSSEKERQEKIYRELGETYYKVYGDRAESELMEMCTQIRESKEAVENYEKEILALKGIVVCPACGYEVSIHFNFCNNCGHKMKEIQEEQPSVDELIQEEEELREEEKLLAEKEEEAVEEDRIVKEILEEEASAAKESVEEILAEEQQSEEEVEPISTEEPLELENEDPFVQELQEAVSISSEKVCKECGAPMEEDQEFCIMCGTRYGEEKAEKEEELQERICPNCGSIVKPGHLFCMECGTKQ
;
A
#
# COMPACT_ATOMS: atom_id res chain seq x y z
N MET A 1 -32.67 26.84 -42.12
CA MET A 1 -31.91 27.91 -41.43
C MET A 1 -31.54 27.49 -40.00
N GLU A 2 -32.40 26.74 -39.32
CA GLU A 2 -32.28 26.29 -37.92
C GLU A 2 -31.00 25.50 -37.58
N PHE A 3 -30.39 24.79 -38.54
CA PHE A 3 -29.21 23.94 -38.32
C PHE A 3 -27.96 24.73 -37.87
N PHE A 4 -27.81 25.98 -38.32
CA PHE A 4 -26.67 26.84 -37.93
C PHE A 4 -26.86 27.44 -36.53
N ASP A 5 -28.09 27.76 -36.13
CA ASP A 5 -28.39 28.34 -34.81
C ASP A 5 -28.15 27.31 -33.70
N GLY A 6 -28.49 26.05 -33.95
CA GLY A 6 -28.19 24.93 -33.04
C GLY A 6 -26.69 24.72 -32.80
N MET A 7 -25.84 24.89 -33.83
CA MET A 7 -24.38 24.85 -33.66
C MET A 7 -23.87 26.02 -32.81
N ALA A 8 -24.32 27.25 -33.10
CA ALA A 8 -23.91 28.43 -32.33
C ALA A 8 -24.29 28.33 -30.85
N GLN A 9 -25.46 27.77 -30.54
CA GLN A 9 -25.88 27.57 -29.16
C GLN A 9 -25.07 26.46 -28.46
N LYS A 10 -24.75 25.35 -29.15
CA LYS A 10 -23.83 24.32 -28.63
C LYS A 10 -22.45 24.90 -28.29
N THR A 11 -21.88 25.76 -29.13
CA THR A 11 -20.58 26.39 -28.86
C THR A 11 -20.61 27.32 -27.64
N LYS A 12 -21.71 28.06 -27.42
CA LYS A 12 -21.88 28.86 -26.18
C LYS A 12 -21.91 27.96 -24.95
N ASN A 13 -22.71 26.89 -24.98
CA ASN A 13 -22.83 25.95 -23.87
C ASN A 13 -21.47 25.33 -23.51
N ILE A 14 -20.65 24.95 -24.50
CA ILE A 14 -19.28 24.46 -24.28
C ILE A 14 -18.42 25.51 -23.54
N SER A 15 -18.52 26.79 -23.93
CA SER A 15 -17.76 27.87 -23.27
C SER A 15 -18.21 28.16 -21.83
N GLU A 16 -19.49 27.91 -21.52
CA GLU A 16 -20.03 28.02 -20.16
C GLU A 16 -19.63 26.81 -19.31
N ILE A 17 -19.71 25.60 -19.89
CA ILE A 17 -19.20 24.36 -19.29
C ILE A 17 -17.73 24.52 -18.89
N MET A 18 -16.85 24.97 -19.80
CA MET A 18 -15.42 25.16 -19.50
C MET A 18 -15.17 26.14 -18.34
N LYS A 19 -15.94 27.25 -18.28
CA LYS A 19 -15.86 28.21 -17.15
C LYS A 19 -16.33 27.59 -15.84
N LEU A 20 -17.42 26.82 -15.88
CA LEU A 20 -17.97 26.16 -14.71
C LEU A 20 -17.05 25.04 -14.22
N THR A 21 -16.43 24.25 -15.11
CA THR A 21 -15.38 23.28 -14.74
C THR A 21 -14.23 23.96 -14.01
N ALA A 22 -13.70 25.05 -14.55
CA ALA A 22 -12.59 25.79 -13.93
C ALA A 22 -12.98 26.41 -12.57
N ALA A 23 -14.23 26.86 -12.42
CA ALA A 23 -14.76 27.31 -11.14
C ALA A 23 -14.89 26.15 -10.14
N VAL A 24 -15.40 24.99 -10.58
CA VAL A 24 -15.52 23.78 -9.74
C VAL A 24 -14.14 23.28 -9.27
N SER A 25 -13.12 23.25 -10.13
CA SER A 25 -11.77 22.86 -9.71
C SER A 25 -11.18 23.87 -8.72
N SER A 26 -11.35 25.18 -8.97
CA SER A 26 -10.90 26.23 -8.04
C SER A 26 -11.59 26.16 -6.68
N GLU A 27 -12.88 25.83 -6.62
CA GLU A 27 -13.62 25.69 -5.36
C GLU A 27 -13.28 24.38 -4.63
N LYS A 28 -12.97 23.28 -5.34
CA LYS A 28 -12.41 22.05 -4.72
C LYS A 28 -11.07 22.33 -4.05
N GLU A 29 -10.12 22.97 -4.75
CA GLU A 29 -8.85 23.39 -4.15
C GLU A 29 -9.03 24.31 -2.94
N ARG A 30 -10.06 25.18 -2.97
CA ARG A 30 -10.40 26.07 -1.86
C ARG A 30 -10.89 25.27 -0.66
N GLN A 31 -11.75 24.26 -0.88
CA GLN A 31 -12.23 23.35 0.17
C GLN A 31 -11.08 22.60 0.83
N GLU A 32 -10.16 22.00 0.06
CA GLU A 32 -8.98 21.30 0.58
C GLU A 32 -8.12 22.20 1.48
N LYS A 33 -7.85 23.44 1.05
CA LYS A 33 -7.11 24.43 1.85
C LYS A 33 -7.83 24.75 3.17
N ILE A 34 -9.15 24.95 3.12
CA ILE A 34 -9.98 25.21 4.31
C ILE A 34 -10.01 23.98 5.24
N TYR A 35 -10.12 22.76 4.73
CA TYR A 35 -10.09 21.54 5.57
C TYR A 35 -8.73 21.38 6.28
N ARG A 36 -7.62 21.65 5.59
CA ARG A 36 -6.29 21.65 6.23
C ARG A 36 -6.17 22.72 7.30
N GLU A 37 -6.55 23.97 7.00
CA GLU A 37 -6.52 25.08 7.97
C GLU A 37 -7.43 24.81 9.18
N LEU A 38 -8.59 24.20 8.96
CA LEU A 38 -9.52 23.77 10.01
C LEU A 38 -8.90 22.70 10.89
N GLY A 39 -8.34 21.64 10.30
CA GLY A 39 -7.68 20.55 11.04
C GLY A 39 -6.47 21.02 11.84
N GLU A 40 -5.63 21.87 11.24
CA GLU A 40 -4.52 22.54 11.94
C GLU A 40 -5.00 23.39 13.11
N THR A 41 -6.04 24.20 12.91
CA THR A 41 -6.59 25.08 13.95
C THR A 41 -7.24 24.28 15.07
N TYR A 42 -7.97 23.21 14.73
CA TYR A 42 -8.55 22.28 15.69
C TYR A 42 -7.44 21.63 16.54
N TYR A 43 -6.43 21.03 15.90
CA TYR A 43 -5.31 20.41 16.62
C TYR A 43 -4.61 21.40 17.55
N LYS A 44 -4.31 22.61 17.08
CA LYS A 44 -3.63 23.65 17.88
C LYS A 44 -4.41 24.12 19.12
N VAL A 45 -5.74 23.97 19.15
CA VAL A 45 -6.62 24.49 20.24
C VAL A 45 -7.29 23.38 21.05
N TYR A 46 -7.40 22.17 20.50
CA TYR A 46 -8.14 21.04 21.06
C TYR A 46 -7.40 19.70 21.02
N GLY A 47 -6.22 19.58 20.38
CA GLY A 47 -5.54 18.29 20.16
C GLY A 47 -5.27 17.46 21.42
N ASP A 48 -4.96 18.10 22.55
CA ASP A 48 -4.73 17.40 23.84
C ASP A 48 -6.01 17.02 24.59
N ARG A 49 -7.17 17.47 24.11
CA ARG A 49 -8.52 17.21 24.66
C ARG A 49 -9.48 16.75 23.56
N ALA A 50 -8.95 16.14 22.50
CA ALA A 50 -9.75 15.59 21.43
C ALA A 50 -10.50 14.35 21.95
N GLU A 51 -11.79 14.25 21.61
CA GLU A 51 -12.68 13.18 22.02
C GLU A 51 -13.10 12.35 20.80
N SER A 52 -13.50 11.09 21.02
CA SER A 52 -14.00 10.20 19.98
C SER A 52 -12.99 10.01 18.82
N GLU A 53 -13.48 9.83 17.59
CA GLU A 53 -12.72 9.61 16.35
C GLU A 53 -11.59 10.64 16.10
N LEU A 54 -11.73 11.87 16.61
CA LEU A 54 -10.70 12.91 16.48
C LEU A 54 -9.50 12.67 17.39
N MET A 55 -9.66 11.91 18.48
CA MET A 55 -8.57 11.57 19.41
C MET A 55 -7.47 10.76 18.74
N GLU A 56 -7.86 9.76 17.94
CA GLU A 56 -6.95 8.88 17.20
C GLU A 56 -6.10 9.68 16.20
N MET A 57 -6.74 10.51 15.37
CA MET A 57 -6.02 11.39 14.44
C MET A 57 -5.07 12.36 15.17
N CYS A 58 -5.47 12.87 16.35
CA CYS A 58 -4.60 13.75 17.14
C CYS A 58 -3.41 12.98 17.75
N THR A 59 -3.57 11.72 18.12
CA THR A 59 -2.45 10.85 18.54
C THR A 59 -1.47 10.62 17.40
N GLN A 60 -1.95 10.23 16.21
CA GLN A 60 -1.10 10.03 15.03
C GLN A 60 -0.34 11.30 14.62
N ILE A 61 -0.97 12.48 14.71
CA ILE A 61 -0.28 13.78 14.48
C ILE A 61 0.80 14.05 15.53
N ARG A 62 0.61 13.62 16.78
CA ARG A 62 1.62 13.77 17.86
C ARG A 62 2.81 12.85 17.60
N GLU A 63 2.56 11.57 17.34
CA GLU A 63 3.59 10.57 17.03
C GLU A 63 4.38 10.96 15.77
N SER A 64 3.71 11.42 14.72
CA SER A 64 4.36 11.91 13.50
C SER A 64 5.27 13.12 13.76
N LYS A 65 4.88 14.03 14.66
CA LYS A 65 5.74 15.18 15.05
C LYS A 65 6.96 14.73 15.85
N GLU A 66 6.78 13.81 16.79
CA GLU A 66 7.90 13.25 17.56
C GLU A 66 8.89 12.51 16.66
N ALA A 67 8.38 11.73 15.69
CA ALA A 67 9.20 11.08 14.67
C ALA A 67 9.98 12.11 13.83
N VAL A 68 9.35 13.20 13.38
CA VAL A 68 10.05 14.29 12.68
C VAL A 68 11.15 14.90 13.55
N GLU A 69 10.88 15.24 14.81
CA GLU A 69 11.91 15.77 15.71
C GLU A 69 13.08 14.79 15.91
N ASN A 70 12.82 13.48 15.92
CA ASN A 70 13.85 12.45 16.06
C ASN A 70 14.68 12.30 14.78
N TYR A 71 14.05 12.24 13.61
CA TYR A 71 14.76 12.24 12.32
C TYR A 71 15.56 13.52 12.11
N GLU A 72 15.08 14.70 12.55
CA GLU A 72 15.87 15.94 12.51
C GLU A 72 17.13 15.86 13.40
N LYS A 73 17.03 15.27 14.60
CA LYS A 73 18.19 15.02 15.49
C LYS A 73 19.18 14.04 14.86
N GLU A 74 18.70 12.94 14.27
CA GLU A 74 19.52 11.95 13.56
C GLU A 74 20.24 12.57 12.35
N ILE A 75 19.54 13.38 11.55
CA ILE A 75 20.12 14.12 10.42
C ILE A 75 21.21 15.09 10.88
N LEU A 76 21.04 15.76 12.03
CA LEU A 76 22.07 16.62 12.61
C LEU A 76 23.28 15.81 13.10
N ALA A 77 23.05 14.69 13.78
CA ALA A 77 24.11 13.79 14.23
C ALA A 77 24.93 13.22 13.06
N LEU A 78 24.28 12.73 12.00
CA LEU A 78 24.92 12.23 10.78
C LEU A 78 25.71 13.32 10.02
N LYS A 79 25.31 14.59 10.13
CA LYS A 79 26.08 15.74 9.61
C LYS A 79 27.25 16.16 10.50
N GLY A 80 27.41 15.55 11.68
CA GLY A 80 28.37 16.00 12.69
C GLY A 80 28.04 17.40 13.21
N ILE A 81 26.76 17.72 13.41
CA ILE A 81 26.25 19.01 13.88
C ILE A 81 25.47 18.82 15.19
N VAL A 82 25.71 19.71 16.16
CA VAL A 82 25.01 19.79 17.44
C VAL A 82 24.51 21.20 17.71
N VAL A 83 23.31 21.32 18.28
CA VAL A 83 22.72 22.62 18.61
C VAL A 83 23.34 23.16 19.91
N CYS A 84 23.81 24.41 19.88
CA CYS A 84 24.40 25.06 21.05
C CYS A 84 23.34 25.30 22.16
N PRO A 85 23.49 24.73 23.37
CA PRO A 85 22.46 24.81 24.42
C PRO A 85 22.27 26.22 24.99
N ALA A 86 23.20 27.15 24.73
CA ALA A 86 23.13 28.53 25.23
C ALA A 86 22.53 29.53 24.23
N CYS A 87 22.48 29.22 22.93
CA CYS A 87 22.00 30.18 21.92
C CYS A 87 21.19 29.57 20.75
N GLY A 88 21.05 28.24 20.68
CA GLY A 88 20.31 27.56 19.61
C GLY A 88 21.03 27.50 18.25
N TYR A 89 22.28 27.96 18.15
CA TYR A 89 23.04 27.91 16.89
C TYR A 89 23.59 26.51 16.60
N GLU A 90 23.52 26.06 15.36
CA GLU A 90 24.10 24.79 14.88
C GLU A 90 25.64 24.86 14.81
N VAL A 91 26.32 24.01 15.58
CA VAL A 91 27.79 23.98 15.69
C VAL A 91 28.29 22.58 15.29
N SER A 92 29.33 22.49 14.47
CA SER A 92 29.92 21.16 14.19
C SER A 92 30.56 20.56 15.44
N ILE A 93 30.44 19.24 15.61
CA ILE A 93 31.00 18.47 16.74
C ILE A 93 32.52 18.66 16.91
N HIS A 94 33.23 19.01 15.84
CA HIS A 94 34.67 19.27 15.86
C HIS A 94 35.07 20.62 16.50
N PHE A 95 34.11 21.45 16.94
CA PHE A 95 34.38 22.73 17.60
C PHE A 95 34.04 22.70 19.10
N ASN A 96 35.06 22.87 19.94
CA ASN A 96 34.92 22.92 21.40
C ASN A 96 34.21 24.19 21.91
N PHE A 97 33.86 25.13 21.02
CA PHE A 97 33.15 26.37 21.33
C PHE A 97 32.16 26.73 20.22
N CYS A 98 30.99 27.25 20.57
CA CYS A 98 30.03 27.78 19.62
C CYS A 98 30.60 29.03 18.93
N ASN A 99 30.70 28.97 17.60
CA ASN A 99 31.18 30.07 16.75
C ASN A 99 30.27 31.31 16.76
N ASN A 100 29.02 31.20 17.22
CA ASN A 100 28.07 32.32 17.31
C ASN A 100 28.13 33.05 18.68
N CYS A 101 28.10 32.32 19.79
CA CYS A 101 28.00 32.92 21.14
C CYS A 101 29.21 32.69 22.06
N GLY A 102 30.21 31.92 21.63
CA GLY A 102 31.39 31.58 22.43
C GLY A 102 31.15 30.58 23.57
N HIS A 103 29.94 30.04 23.72
CA HIS A 103 29.66 29.02 24.74
C HIS A 103 30.51 27.77 24.50
N LYS A 104 31.13 27.22 25.57
CA LYS A 104 31.94 26.00 25.47
C LYS A 104 31.04 24.81 25.19
N MET A 105 31.28 24.14 24.06
CA MET A 105 30.61 22.89 23.71
C MET A 105 31.26 21.72 24.45
N LYS A 106 30.53 20.62 24.63
CA LYS A 106 31.15 19.38 25.13
C LYS A 106 32.12 18.86 24.07
N GLU A 107 33.34 18.54 24.49
CA GLU A 107 34.24 17.70 23.70
C GLU A 107 33.62 16.31 23.64
N ILE A 108 32.97 15.99 22.52
CA ILE A 108 32.63 14.62 22.17
C ILE A 108 33.96 14.01 21.72
N GLN A 109 34.61 13.27 22.62
CA GLN A 109 35.69 12.39 22.21
C GLN A 109 35.04 11.32 21.33
N GLU A 110 35.60 11.09 20.15
CA GLU A 110 35.30 9.89 19.38
C GLU A 110 35.86 8.70 20.15
N GLU A 111 35.08 8.22 21.13
CA GLU A 111 35.16 6.85 21.60
C GLU A 111 34.72 5.98 20.41
N GLN A 112 35.66 5.73 19.49
CA GLN A 112 35.55 4.54 18.68
C GLN A 112 35.52 3.36 19.65
N PRO A 113 34.55 2.43 19.51
CA PRO A 113 34.49 1.26 20.36
C PRO A 113 35.87 0.60 20.31
N SER A 114 36.39 0.26 21.48
CA SER A 114 37.71 -0.33 21.57
C SER A 114 37.75 -1.63 20.74
N VAL A 115 38.92 -1.96 20.21
CA VAL A 115 39.08 -3.21 19.45
C VAL A 115 38.65 -4.42 20.30
N ASP A 116 38.81 -4.32 21.62
CA ASP A 116 38.39 -5.34 22.58
C ASP A 116 36.84 -5.43 22.72
N GLU A 117 36.11 -4.31 22.67
CA GLU A 117 34.63 -4.29 22.67
C GLU A 117 34.05 -4.86 21.37
N LEU A 118 34.64 -4.52 20.21
CA LEU A 118 34.22 -5.08 18.92
C LEU A 118 34.48 -6.60 18.83
N ILE A 119 35.57 -7.08 19.45
CA ILE A 119 35.85 -8.51 19.55
C ILE A 119 34.84 -9.22 20.46
N GLN A 120 34.44 -8.60 21.58
CA GLN A 120 33.40 -9.15 22.46
C GLN A 120 32.05 -9.24 21.75
N GLU A 121 31.65 -8.20 21.02
CA GLU A 121 30.38 -8.19 20.26
C GLU A 121 30.39 -9.25 19.12
N GLU A 122 31.52 -9.46 18.43
CA GLU A 122 31.68 -10.55 17.46
C GLU A 122 31.66 -11.96 18.11
N GLU A 123 32.18 -12.09 19.34
CA GLU A 123 32.18 -13.36 20.08
C GLU A 123 30.77 -13.70 20.62
N GLU A 124 30.04 -12.72 21.16
CA GLU A 124 28.64 -12.87 21.60
C GLU A 124 27.70 -13.23 20.43
N LEU A 125 27.80 -12.54 19.28
CA LEU A 125 27.02 -12.87 18.08
C LEU A 125 27.29 -14.29 17.58
N ARG A 126 28.55 -14.76 17.66
CA ARG A 126 28.94 -16.13 17.28
C ARG A 126 28.38 -17.18 18.24
N GLU A 127 28.26 -16.88 19.53
CA GLU A 127 27.57 -17.76 20.47
C GLU A 127 26.06 -17.80 20.21
N GLU A 128 25.43 -16.67 19.88
CA GLU A 128 24.01 -16.62 19.54
C GLU A 128 23.68 -17.40 18.25
N GLU A 129 24.46 -17.21 17.17
CA GLU A 129 24.32 -18.01 15.93
C GLU A 129 24.42 -19.52 16.20
N LYS A 130 25.34 -19.94 17.07
CA LYS A 130 25.51 -21.35 17.43
C LYS A 130 24.31 -21.88 18.22
N LEU A 131 23.77 -21.09 19.15
CA LEU A 131 22.57 -21.45 19.92
C LEU A 131 21.30 -21.48 19.06
N LEU A 132 21.25 -20.71 17.96
CA LEU A 132 20.16 -20.79 16.98
C LEU A 132 20.27 -22.06 16.14
N ALA A 133 21.47 -22.40 15.64
CA ALA A 133 21.70 -23.63 14.89
C ALA A 133 21.37 -24.90 15.71
N GLU A 134 21.76 -24.95 16.99
CA GLU A 134 21.44 -26.08 17.88
C GLU A 134 19.91 -26.25 18.07
N LYS A 135 19.15 -25.15 18.16
CA LYS A 135 17.67 -25.18 18.25
C LYS A 135 17.00 -25.57 16.93
N GLU A 136 17.57 -25.19 15.78
CA GLU A 136 17.06 -25.62 14.48
C GLU A 136 17.24 -27.13 14.28
N GLU A 137 18.37 -27.71 14.69
CA GLU A 137 18.58 -29.16 14.68
C GLU A 137 17.59 -29.89 15.61
N GLU A 138 17.34 -29.38 16.83
CA GLU A 138 16.33 -29.94 17.74
C GLU A 138 14.91 -29.87 17.14
N ALA A 139 14.51 -28.73 16.57
CA ALA A 139 13.19 -28.55 15.98
C ALA A 139 12.94 -29.44 14.75
N VAL A 140 13.98 -29.69 13.93
CA VAL A 140 13.91 -30.59 12.78
C VAL A 140 13.75 -32.06 13.22
N GLU A 141 14.40 -32.46 14.32
CA GLU A 141 14.25 -33.81 14.88
C GLU A 141 12.86 -34.00 15.55
N GLU A 142 12.35 -32.99 16.25
CA GLU A 142 10.97 -33.02 16.78
C GLU A 142 9.92 -33.15 15.67
N ASP A 143 10.01 -32.36 14.59
CA ASP A 143 9.08 -32.44 13.45
C ASP A 143 9.19 -33.79 12.71
N ARG A 144 10.38 -34.42 12.69
CA ARG A 144 10.57 -35.78 12.16
C ARG A 144 9.83 -36.82 13.00
N ILE A 145 9.97 -36.77 14.34
CA ILE A 145 9.29 -37.67 15.27
C ILE A 145 7.77 -37.51 15.19
N VAL A 146 7.27 -36.27 15.11
CA VAL A 146 5.83 -35.99 14.96
C VAL A 146 5.28 -36.59 13.67
N LYS A 147 6.01 -36.52 12.55
CA LYS A 147 5.60 -37.14 11.27
C LYS A 147 5.57 -38.66 11.34
N GLU A 148 6.58 -39.29 11.93
CA GLU A 148 6.61 -40.76 12.11
C GLU A 148 5.39 -41.24 12.93
N ILE A 149 5.04 -40.55 14.02
CA ILE A 149 3.85 -40.87 14.84
C ILE A 149 2.54 -40.68 14.05
N LEU A 150 2.40 -39.57 13.32
CA LEU A 150 1.19 -39.29 12.53
C LEU A 150 0.99 -40.30 11.39
N GLU A 151 2.06 -40.82 10.78
CA GLU A 151 1.98 -41.87 9.77
C GLU A 151 1.56 -43.21 10.37
N GLU A 152 2.06 -43.58 11.55
CA GLU A 152 1.60 -44.77 12.29
C GLU A 152 0.11 -44.67 12.66
N GLU A 153 -0.33 -43.56 13.27
CA GLU A 153 -1.75 -43.35 13.63
C GLU A 153 -2.67 -43.34 12.40
N ALA A 154 -2.24 -42.68 11.31
CA ALA A 154 -3.00 -42.67 10.05
C ALA A 154 -3.03 -44.03 9.36
N SER A 155 -2.11 -44.96 9.66
CA SER A 155 -2.17 -46.33 9.16
C SER A 155 -3.22 -47.16 9.94
N ALA A 156 -3.20 -47.09 11.27
CA ALA A 156 -4.17 -47.75 12.15
C ALA A 156 -5.61 -47.25 11.95
N ALA A 157 -5.79 -45.95 11.67
CA ALA A 157 -7.10 -45.39 11.34
C ALA A 157 -7.66 -45.92 10.01
N LYS A 158 -6.81 -46.21 9.01
CA LYS A 158 -7.27 -46.79 7.73
C LYS A 158 -7.69 -48.24 7.88
N GLU A 159 -6.93 -49.02 8.64
CA GLU A 159 -7.26 -50.43 8.91
C GLU A 159 -8.61 -50.56 9.64
N SER A 160 -8.91 -49.67 10.59
CA SER A 160 -10.22 -49.66 11.28
C SER A 160 -11.40 -49.16 10.41
N VAL A 161 -11.15 -48.27 9.44
CA VAL A 161 -12.19 -47.80 8.50
C VAL A 161 -12.53 -48.86 7.43
N GLU A 162 -11.54 -49.64 7.00
CA GLU A 162 -11.75 -50.74 6.03
C GLU A 162 -12.56 -51.90 6.65
N GLU A 163 -12.41 -52.16 7.96
CA GLU A 163 -13.24 -53.13 8.69
C GLU A 163 -14.72 -52.69 8.80
N ILE A 164 -14.99 -51.39 9.01
CA ILE A 164 -16.35 -50.85 9.12
C ILE A 164 -17.08 -50.85 7.74
N LEU A 165 -16.38 -50.52 6.66
CA LEU A 165 -16.95 -50.48 5.31
C LEU A 165 -17.36 -51.86 4.75
N ALA A 166 -16.91 -52.95 5.37
CA ALA A 166 -17.27 -54.32 4.97
C ALA A 166 -18.68 -54.73 5.43
N GLU A 167 -19.28 -54.06 6.42
CA GLU A 167 -20.57 -54.46 7.00
C GLU A 167 -21.80 -53.82 6.31
N GLU A 168 -21.67 -52.68 5.63
CA GLU A 168 -22.84 -51.92 5.11
C GLU A 168 -23.40 -52.41 3.75
N GLN A 169 -22.71 -53.29 3.01
CA GLN A 169 -23.12 -53.68 1.63
C GLN A 169 -24.29 -54.68 1.51
N GLN A 170 -25.20 -54.79 2.50
CA GLN A 170 -26.29 -55.79 2.50
C GLN A 170 -27.73 -55.27 2.42
N SER A 171 -27.99 -53.98 2.22
CA SER A 171 -29.36 -53.50 2.02
C SER A 171 -29.49 -52.23 1.18
N GLU A 172 -29.87 -52.37 -0.09
CA GLU A 172 -30.68 -51.39 -0.85
C GLU A 172 -31.15 -51.98 -2.21
N GLU A 173 -32.47 -52.00 -2.47
CA GLU A 173 -33.11 -52.35 -3.75
C GLU A 173 -34.37 -51.48 -3.96
N GLU A 174 -34.53 -50.94 -5.18
CA GLU A 174 -35.67 -50.15 -5.73
C GLU A 174 -36.04 -48.82 -5.02
N VAL A 175 -36.44 -47.71 -5.67
CA VAL A 175 -37.51 -47.52 -6.69
C VAL A 175 -37.27 -46.25 -7.55
N GLU A 176 -37.88 -46.20 -8.74
CA GLU A 176 -37.88 -45.12 -9.76
C GLU A 176 -38.64 -43.81 -9.41
N PRO A 177 -38.43 -42.69 -10.17
CA PRO A 177 -39.03 -41.39 -9.88
C PRO A 177 -40.38 -41.11 -10.58
N ILE A 178 -41.27 -40.35 -9.92
CA ILE A 178 -42.54 -39.85 -10.48
C ILE A 178 -42.69 -38.34 -10.24
N SER A 179 -43.35 -37.67 -11.19
CA SER A 179 -43.58 -36.22 -11.29
C SER A 179 -44.85 -35.74 -10.54
N THR A 180 -45.31 -34.54 -10.88
CA THR A 180 -46.69 -33.99 -10.80
C THR A 180 -47.11 -33.03 -9.66
N GLU A 181 -47.43 -31.80 -10.10
CA GLU A 181 -48.56 -30.89 -9.76
C GLU A 181 -48.56 -30.10 -8.42
N GLU A 182 -48.39 -28.77 -8.56
CA GLU A 182 -49.34 -27.68 -8.20
C GLU A 182 -49.90 -27.54 -6.74
N PRO A 183 -50.59 -26.43 -6.37
CA PRO A 183 -50.05 -25.54 -5.34
C PRO A 183 -50.95 -25.40 -4.09
N LEU A 184 -50.47 -24.72 -3.05
CA LEU A 184 -51.31 -23.90 -2.15
C LEU A 184 -50.48 -22.92 -1.30
N GLU A 185 -51.11 -21.80 -0.97
CA GLU A 185 -50.51 -20.57 -0.44
C GLU A 185 -50.36 -20.58 1.10
N LEU A 186 -49.44 -19.78 1.66
CA LEU A 186 -49.62 -19.20 3.00
C LEU A 186 -48.88 -17.84 3.18
N GLU A 187 -49.63 -16.78 2.93
CA GLU A 187 -49.66 -15.45 3.59
C GLU A 187 -48.38 -14.78 4.20
N ASN A 188 -47.90 -13.75 3.47
CA ASN A 188 -47.72 -12.34 3.89
C ASN A 188 -46.94 -11.93 5.17
N GLU A 189 -45.70 -11.43 4.98
CA GLU A 189 -45.06 -10.23 5.59
C GLU A 189 -43.98 -9.72 4.59
N ASP A 190 -43.64 -8.44 4.37
CA ASP A 190 -44.29 -7.13 4.61
C ASP A 190 -43.88 -6.16 3.45
N PRO A 191 -44.73 -5.24 2.93
CA PRO A 191 -44.53 -4.65 1.60
C PRO A 191 -43.76 -3.30 1.62
N PHE A 192 -42.42 -3.34 1.47
CA PHE A 192 -41.64 -2.11 1.21
C PHE A 192 -40.38 -2.25 0.31
N VAL A 193 -40.04 -3.45 -0.20
CA VAL A 193 -38.77 -3.66 -0.94
C VAL A 193 -39.03 -4.15 -2.38
N GLN A 194 -39.78 -3.37 -3.17
CA GLN A 194 -40.00 -3.72 -4.58
C GLN A 194 -40.31 -2.52 -5.52
N GLU A 195 -39.63 -1.38 -5.32
CA GLU A 195 -39.75 -0.23 -6.24
C GLU A 195 -38.39 0.40 -6.65
N LEU A 196 -37.27 -0.33 -6.49
CA LEU A 196 -35.91 0.16 -6.79
C LEU A 196 -34.99 -0.84 -7.52
N GLN A 197 -35.52 -1.83 -8.26
CA GLN A 197 -34.65 -2.81 -8.93
C GLN A 197 -35.04 -3.33 -10.32
N GLU A 198 -36.05 -2.75 -11.00
CA GLU A 198 -36.39 -3.11 -12.39
C GLU A 198 -36.58 -1.88 -13.31
N ALA A 199 -35.56 -0.99 -13.39
CA ALA A 199 -35.55 0.07 -14.40
C ALA A 199 -34.19 0.70 -14.77
N VAL A 200 -33.07 -0.05 -14.85
CA VAL A 200 -31.90 0.35 -15.71
C VAL A 200 -31.20 -0.89 -16.28
N SER A 201 -31.76 -1.46 -17.34
CA SER A 201 -30.98 -2.22 -18.33
C SER A 201 -30.63 -1.28 -19.47
N ILE A 202 -29.57 -0.49 -19.29
CA ILE A 202 -29.02 0.44 -20.29
C ILE A 202 -27.53 0.12 -20.45
N SER A 203 -27.04 0.30 -21.68
CA SER A 203 -25.66 0.06 -22.15
C SER A 203 -24.57 0.58 -21.21
N SER A 204 -23.40 -0.08 -21.23
CA SER A 204 -22.21 0.33 -20.48
C SER A 204 -21.61 1.63 -21.01
N GLU A 205 -22.21 2.76 -20.67
CA GLU A 205 -21.66 4.08 -20.94
C GLU A 205 -20.36 4.28 -20.14
N LYS A 206 -19.30 4.69 -20.84
CA LYS A 206 -17.98 4.96 -20.26
C LYS A 206 -18.10 6.20 -19.35
N VAL A 207 -17.38 6.24 -18.23
CA VAL A 207 -17.39 7.40 -17.32
C VAL A 207 -15.97 7.87 -17.06
N CYS A 208 -15.76 9.18 -17.02
CA CYS A 208 -14.46 9.77 -16.73
C CYS A 208 -14.06 9.54 -15.25
N LYS A 209 -12.90 8.92 -15.03
CA LYS A 209 -12.33 8.63 -13.70
C LYS A 209 -12.01 9.90 -12.89
N GLU A 210 -11.64 10.99 -13.55
CA GLU A 210 -11.22 12.25 -12.90
C GLU A 210 -12.38 13.16 -12.48
N CYS A 211 -13.52 13.10 -13.19
CA CYS A 211 -14.63 14.04 -12.94
C CYS A 211 -16.03 13.42 -12.87
N GLY A 212 -16.18 12.12 -13.13
CA GLY A 212 -17.48 11.42 -13.08
C GLY A 212 -18.43 11.72 -14.25
N ALA A 213 -18.00 12.47 -15.27
CA ALA A 213 -18.84 12.76 -16.43
C ALA A 213 -19.04 11.54 -17.34
N PRO A 214 -20.25 11.32 -17.90
CA PRO A 214 -20.48 10.30 -18.92
C PRO A 214 -19.70 10.61 -20.20
N MET A 215 -19.24 9.56 -20.87
CA MET A 215 -18.36 9.58 -22.04
C MET A 215 -18.97 8.69 -23.13
N GLU A 216 -19.06 9.22 -24.35
CA GLU A 216 -19.41 8.42 -25.52
C GLU A 216 -18.24 7.47 -25.88
N GLU A 217 -18.54 6.32 -26.51
CA GLU A 217 -17.56 5.24 -26.75
C GLU A 217 -16.33 5.72 -27.54
N ASP A 218 -16.52 6.65 -28.50
CA ASP A 218 -15.47 7.17 -29.40
C ASP A 218 -14.76 8.46 -28.89
N GLN A 219 -15.01 8.94 -27.66
CA GLN A 219 -14.38 10.18 -27.16
C GLN A 219 -12.96 9.96 -26.62
N GLU A 220 -11.95 10.41 -27.39
CA GLU A 220 -10.52 10.40 -27.02
C GLU A 220 -10.14 11.33 -25.86
N PHE A 221 -11.01 12.26 -25.45
CA PHE A 221 -10.79 13.15 -24.32
C PHE A 221 -12.11 13.52 -23.66
N CYS A 222 -12.09 13.66 -22.33
CA CYS A 222 -13.27 14.08 -21.59
C CYS A 222 -13.58 15.54 -21.89
N ILE A 223 -14.73 15.78 -22.53
CA ILE A 223 -15.21 17.13 -22.87
C ILE A 223 -15.44 18.01 -21.63
N MET A 224 -15.59 17.41 -20.44
CA MET A 224 -15.89 18.12 -19.19
C MET A 224 -14.64 18.54 -18.42
N CYS A 225 -13.58 17.72 -18.38
CA CYS A 225 -12.36 18.01 -17.60
C CYS A 225 -11.05 18.01 -18.42
N GLY A 226 -11.08 17.67 -19.70
CA GLY A 226 -9.91 17.65 -20.60
C GLY A 226 -9.03 16.40 -20.48
N THR A 227 -9.30 15.49 -19.54
CA THR A 227 -8.53 14.24 -19.37
C THR A 227 -8.60 13.39 -20.64
N ARG A 228 -7.44 13.04 -21.21
CA ARG A 228 -7.36 12.21 -22.43
C ARG A 228 -7.60 10.72 -22.09
N TYR A 229 -8.36 10.04 -22.94
CA TYR A 229 -8.70 8.62 -22.88
C TYR A 229 -8.37 7.95 -24.21
N GLY A 230 -7.09 7.67 -24.38
CA GLY A 230 -6.49 7.04 -25.56
C GLY A 230 -4.97 7.10 -25.39
N GLU A 231 -4.28 6.00 -25.72
CA GLU A 231 -2.89 5.72 -25.32
C GLU A 231 -2.69 5.33 -23.83
N GLU A 232 -3.43 4.33 -23.36
CA GLU A 232 -2.67 3.21 -22.77
C GLU A 232 -1.89 2.61 -23.93
N LYS A 233 -0.56 2.67 -23.87
CA LYS A 233 0.27 2.08 -24.92
C LYS A 233 0.01 0.58 -24.94
N ALA A 234 -0.49 0.09 -26.05
CA ALA A 234 -0.29 -1.30 -26.43
C ALA A 234 1.22 -1.51 -26.61
N GLU A 235 1.89 -1.89 -25.51
CA GLU A 235 3.22 -2.47 -25.57
C GLU A 235 3.06 -3.78 -26.34
N LYS A 236 3.41 -3.72 -27.63
CA LYS A 236 3.83 -4.92 -28.34
C LYS A 236 4.94 -5.55 -27.51
N GLU A 237 4.85 -6.84 -27.28
CA GLU A 237 5.98 -7.67 -26.94
C GLU A 237 6.97 -7.66 -28.13
N GLU A 238 7.78 -6.60 -28.23
CA GLU A 238 9.08 -6.72 -28.88
C GLU A 238 10.01 -7.38 -27.86
N GLU A 239 10.37 -8.63 -28.16
CA GLU A 239 11.29 -9.48 -27.41
C GLU A 239 12.70 -8.85 -27.36
N LEU A 240 12.88 -7.89 -26.45
CA LEU A 240 14.12 -7.14 -26.25
C LEU A 240 15.13 -8.00 -25.48
N GLN A 241 15.83 -8.85 -26.24
CA GLN A 241 16.84 -9.78 -25.74
C GLN A 241 17.90 -9.09 -24.87
N GLU A 242 18.01 -9.53 -23.62
CA GLU A 242 19.03 -9.10 -22.68
C GLU A 242 20.43 -9.47 -23.18
N ARG A 243 21.45 -8.65 -22.84
CA ARG A 243 22.83 -8.86 -23.29
C ARG A 243 23.77 -9.04 -22.11
N ILE A 244 24.67 -10.00 -22.21
CA ILE A 244 25.68 -10.28 -21.18
C ILE A 244 26.86 -9.31 -21.35
N CYS A 245 27.29 -8.67 -20.25
CA CYS A 245 28.45 -7.80 -20.23
C CYS A 245 29.73 -8.58 -20.58
N PRO A 246 30.51 -8.17 -21.60
CA PRO A 246 31.73 -8.87 -21.98
C PRO A 246 32.88 -8.69 -20.98
N ASN A 247 32.75 -7.79 -20.00
CA ASN A 247 33.80 -7.51 -18.99
C ASN A 247 33.55 -8.23 -17.65
N CYS A 248 32.30 -8.23 -17.15
CA CYS A 248 31.98 -8.83 -15.84
C CYS A 248 30.95 -9.98 -15.89
N GLY A 249 30.40 -10.32 -17.06
CA GLY A 249 29.43 -11.41 -17.21
C GLY A 249 28.02 -11.14 -16.64
N SER A 250 27.75 -9.97 -16.08
CA SER A 250 26.40 -9.63 -15.61
C SER A 250 25.45 -9.32 -16.76
N ILE A 251 24.16 -9.60 -16.54
CA ILE A 251 23.10 -9.35 -17.51
C ILE A 251 22.80 -7.84 -17.53
N VAL A 252 22.81 -7.23 -18.71
CA VAL A 252 22.43 -5.83 -18.90
C VAL A 252 21.08 -5.74 -19.60
N LYS A 253 20.17 -5.04 -18.92
CA LYS A 253 18.82 -4.75 -19.40
C LYS A 253 18.85 -3.90 -20.67
N PRO A 254 17.94 -4.17 -21.63
CA PRO A 254 17.86 -3.41 -22.88
C PRO A 254 17.70 -1.91 -22.62
N GLY A 255 18.42 -1.08 -23.38
CA GLY A 255 18.41 0.39 -23.26
C GLY A 255 19.52 1.00 -22.39
N HIS A 256 20.23 0.21 -21.56
CA HIS A 256 21.37 0.71 -20.78
C HIS A 256 22.66 0.78 -21.62
N LEU A 257 23.19 2.00 -21.83
CA LEU A 257 24.47 2.20 -22.54
C LEU A 257 25.70 1.72 -21.76
N PHE A 258 25.55 1.43 -20.47
CA PHE A 258 26.64 1.03 -19.57
C PHE A 258 26.16 -0.09 -18.63
N CYS A 259 27.07 -1.00 -18.30
CA CYS A 259 26.85 -2.01 -17.27
C CYS A 259 26.65 -1.35 -15.91
N MET A 260 25.56 -1.68 -15.21
CA MET A 260 25.31 -1.13 -13.87
C MET A 260 26.29 -1.69 -12.82
N GLU A 261 26.76 -2.93 -13.00
CA GLU A 261 27.72 -3.58 -12.09
C GLU A 261 29.16 -3.08 -12.23
N CYS A 262 29.64 -2.85 -13.48
CA CYS A 262 31.07 -2.58 -13.73
C CYS A 262 31.35 -1.31 -14.55
N GLY A 263 30.33 -0.48 -14.82
CA GLY A 263 30.44 0.78 -15.57
C GLY A 263 30.88 0.64 -17.03
N THR A 264 31.13 -0.58 -17.53
CA THR A 264 31.63 -0.80 -18.90
C THR A 264 30.56 -0.51 -19.93
N LYS A 265 30.92 0.21 -21.00
CA LYS A 265 30.00 0.55 -22.08
C LYS A 265 29.54 -0.69 -22.87
N GLN A 266 28.26 -0.75 -23.21
CA GLN A 266 27.57 -1.87 -23.87
C GLN A 266 27.12 -1.54 -25.30
#